data_AF-A0A833SV78-F1
#
_entry.id   AF-A0A833SV78-F1
#
_cell.length_a   1.000
_cell.length_b   1.000
_cell.length_c   1.000
_cell.angle_alpha   90.00
_cell.angle_beta   90.00
_cell.angle_gamma   90.00
#
_symmetry.space_group_name_H-M   'P 1'
#
loop_
_entity.id
_entity.type
_entity.pdbx_description
1 polymer ?
#
loop_
_entity_poly.entity_id
_entity_poly.type
_entity_poly.pdbx_seq_one_letter_code
_entity_poly.pdbx_strand_id
1 'polypeptide(L)'
;METVIADVGCLEPLAPAVVTQGGEVVEATPTSPPLEPEFQQRLNQEAHRRWRANTSVEFLNKVSNIDILDTRTEDRTVLYVLEVHLSRHSVLKVERRFTEFEELRQGIQSAVSILPPCTCQYCLDFLVYVRFNLAQPRGFVKLTAGIEKRKKILAQFIGYMVVMGRRRVEKVGKRECEAQLLVPVLLEEFLLR
;
A
#
# COMPACT_ATOMS: atom_id res chain seq x y z
N MET A 1 -65.16 -12.21 29.81
CA MET A 1 -66.55 -12.45 29.39
C MET A 1 -66.69 -11.83 28.01
N GLU A 2 -66.93 -12.60 26.94
CA GLU A 2 -67.28 -14.03 26.86
C GLU A 2 -66.33 -14.81 25.90
N THR A 3 -66.60 -16.09 25.62
CA THR A 3 -65.67 -17.03 24.96
C THR A 3 -66.37 -18.08 24.06
N VAL A 4 -65.91 -18.23 22.81
CA VAL A 4 -66.11 -19.39 21.89
C VAL A 4 -64.88 -19.42 20.95
N ILE A 5 -64.09 -20.47 20.67
CA ILE A 5 -64.07 -21.95 20.93
C ILE A 5 -64.65 -22.84 19.80
N ALA A 6 -63.80 -23.11 18.80
CA ALA A 6 -63.74 -24.33 17.96
C ALA A 6 -62.29 -24.40 17.38
N ASP A 7 -61.40 -25.37 17.65
CA ASP A 7 -61.45 -26.84 17.50
C ASP A 7 -61.20 -27.26 16.02
N VAL A 8 -59.96 -27.52 15.57
CA VAL A 8 -59.02 -28.68 15.76
C VAL A 8 -59.05 -29.64 14.55
N GLY A 9 -57.86 -30.06 14.10
CA GLY A 9 -57.69 -31.08 13.05
C GLY A 9 -56.26 -31.19 12.53
N CYS A 10 -55.56 -32.27 12.87
CA CYS A 10 -54.23 -32.61 12.33
C CYS A 10 -54.33 -33.82 11.40
N LEU A 11 -53.47 -33.89 10.36
CA LEU A 11 -52.90 -35.14 9.83
C LEU A 11 -51.72 -34.84 8.87
N GLU A 12 -50.98 -35.88 8.48
CA GLU A 12 -49.61 -35.82 7.95
C GLU A 12 -49.52 -36.15 6.42
N PRO A 13 -48.33 -36.30 5.77
CA PRO A 13 -48.12 -35.86 4.38
C PRO A 13 -48.37 -36.92 3.30
N LEU A 14 -48.38 -36.47 2.03
CA LEU A 14 -48.32 -37.33 0.84
C LEU A 14 -47.19 -36.90 -0.13
N ALA A 15 -46.80 -37.85 -0.99
CA ALA A 15 -45.51 -37.93 -1.67
C ALA A 15 -45.44 -37.15 -3.02
N PRO A 16 -44.24 -36.99 -3.64
CA PRO A 16 -44.08 -36.11 -4.80
C PRO A 16 -44.59 -36.72 -6.11
N ALA A 17 -45.12 -35.88 -7.00
CA ALA A 17 -45.54 -36.25 -8.35
C ALA A 17 -44.37 -36.19 -9.35
N VAL A 18 -44.30 -37.15 -10.28
CA VAL A 18 -43.24 -37.26 -11.29
C VAL A 18 -43.79 -36.95 -12.69
N VAL A 19 -43.14 -35.96 -13.33
CA VAL A 19 -43.01 -35.65 -14.76
C VAL A 19 -43.90 -36.39 -15.78
N THR A 20 -44.64 -35.60 -16.57
CA THR A 20 -44.80 -35.83 -18.02
C THR A 20 -44.53 -34.52 -18.78
N GLN A 21 -43.82 -34.59 -19.92
CA GLN A 21 -43.45 -33.44 -20.75
C GLN A 21 -44.56 -33.08 -21.75
N GLY A 22 -44.65 -31.82 -22.20
CA GLY A 22 -45.55 -31.48 -23.31
C GLY A 22 -45.73 -30.00 -23.70
N GLY A 23 -44.66 -29.33 -24.16
CA GLY A 23 -44.79 -28.07 -24.93
C GLY A 23 -44.80 -26.78 -24.11
N GLU A 24 -43.62 -26.20 -23.92
CA GLU A 24 -43.42 -24.93 -23.20
C GLU A 24 -42.95 -23.83 -24.17
N VAL A 25 -43.58 -22.65 -24.12
CA VAL A 25 -43.02 -21.42 -24.71
C VAL A 25 -42.66 -20.51 -23.54
N VAL A 26 -41.42 -20.63 -23.07
CA VAL A 26 -40.91 -19.81 -21.96
C VAL A 26 -40.37 -18.49 -22.52
N GLU A 27 -40.94 -17.37 -22.07
CA GLU A 27 -40.30 -16.08 -22.21
C GLU A 27 -39.09 -16.04 -21.26
N ALA A 28 -37.90 -16.29 -21.82
CA ALA A 28 -36.69 -16.48 -21.05
C ALA A 28 -36.20 -15.17 -20.42
N THR A 29 -36.59 -14.93 -19.17
CA THR A 29 -36.02 -13.86 -18.33
C THR A 29 -34.49 -13.96 -18.31
N PRO A 30 -33.74 -12.93 -18.73
CA PRO A 30 -32.28 -13.03 -18.84
C PRO A 30 -31.56 -13.17 -17.49
N THR A 31 -31.26 -14.41 -17.11
CA THR A 31 -30.42 -14.71 -15.94
C THR A 31 -29.05 -14.06 -16.13
N SER A 32 -28.69 -13.12 -15.25
CA SER A 32 -27.41 -12.40 -15.33
C SER A 32 -26.21 -13.35 -15.15
N PRO A 33 -25.09 -13.15 -15.87
CA PRO A 33 -23.94 -14.06 -15.81
C PRO A 33 -23.23 -14.03 -14.44
N PRO A 34 -22.55 -15.13 -14.03
CA PRO A 34 -21.92 -15.22 -12.71
C PRO A 34 -20.75 -14.25 -12.52
N LEU A 35 -20.80 -13.47 -11.43
CA LEU A 35 -19.80 -12.44 -11.07
C LEU A 35 -18.52 -12.99 -10.40
N GLU A 36 -18.35 -14.31 -10.32
CA GLU A 36 -17.26 -14.93 -9.55
C GLU A 36 -15.83 -14.69 -10.08
N PRO A 37 -15.54 -14.77 -11.40
CA PRO A 37 -14.15 -14.69 -11.89
C PRO A 37 -13.46 -13.37 -11.54
N GLU A 38 -14.15 -12.24 -11.71
CA GLU A 38 -13.63 -10.92 -11.37
C GLU A 38 -13.42 -10.75 -9.86
N PHE A 39 -14.32 -11.29 -9.05
CA PHE A 39 -14.21 -11.22 -7.59
C PHE A 39 -12.99 -12.01 -7.09
N GLN A 40 -12.80 -13.24 -7.57
CA GLN A 40 -11.63 -14.06 -7.27
C GLN A 40 -10.34 -13.40 -7.76
N GLN A 41 -10.33 -12.82 -8.97
CA GLN A 41 -9.17 -12.12 -9.51
C GLN A 41 -8.79 -10.88 -8.67
N ARG A 42 -9.77 -10.10 -8.18
CA ARG A 42 -9.54 -8.97 -7.28
C ARG A 42 -9.00 -9.39 -5.92
N LEU A 43 -9.49 -10.50 -5.36
CA LEU A 43 -8.95 -11.07 -4.11
C LEU A 43 -7.48 -11.49 -4.29
N ASN A 44 -7.15 -12.15 -5.40
CA ASN A 44 -5.78 -12.57 -5.72
C ASN A 44 -4.83 -11.37 -5.92
N GLN A 45 -5.28 -10.32 -6.59
CA GLN A 45 -4.54 -9.07 -6.71
C GLN A 45 -4.27 -8.44 -5.33
N GLU A 46 -5.28 -8.34 -4.46
CA GLU A 46 -5.12 -7.74 -3.14
C GLU A 46 -4.23 -8.57 -2.21
N ALA A 47 -4.34 -9.90 -2.25
CA ALA A 47 -3.42 -10.81 -1.56
C ALA A 47 -1.97 -10.57 -2.01
N HIS A 48 -1.72 -10.36 -3.32
CA HIS A 48 -0.40 -10.03 -3.84
C HIS A 48 0.10 -8.65 -3.37
N ARG A 49 -0.77 -7.62 -3.34
CA ARG A 49 -0.42 -6.28 -2.80
C ARG A 49 0.03 -6.36 -1.34
N ARG A 50 -0.73 -7.09 -0.51
CA ARG A 50 -0.42 -7.31 0.92
C ARG A 50 0.86 -8.12 1.13
N TRP A 51 1.05 -9.19 0.34
CA TRP A 51 2.26 -10.00 0.38
C TRP A 51 3.50 -9.16 0.05
N ARG A 52 3.50 -8.45 -1.10
CA ARG A 52 4.58 -7.52 -1.47
C ARG A 52 4.89 -6.53 -0.36
N ALA A 53 3.88 -5.82 0.14
CA ALA A 53 4.07 -4.81 1.18
C ALA A 53 4.66 -5.36 2.49
N ASN A 54 4.40 -6.63 2.82
CA ASN A 54 4.99 -7.30 3.98
C ASN A 54 6.44 -7.71 3.71
N THR A 55 6.75 -8.31 2.55
CA THR A 55 8.14 -8.59 2.13
C THR A 55 8.99 -7.33 2.11
N SER A 56 8.47 -6.22 1.58
CA SER A 56 9.16 -4.92 1.61
C SER A 56 9.42 -4.44 3.04
N VAL A 57 8.47 -4.61 3.98
CA VAL A 57 8.72 -4.27 5.40
C VAL A 57 9.72 -5.21 6.07
N GLU A 58 9.76 -6.50 5.73
CA GLU A 58 10.83 -7.40 6.17
C GLU A 58 12.19 -6.96 5.64
N PHE A 59 12.28 -6.37 4.44
CA PHE A 59 13.49 -5.72 3.95
C PHE A 59 13.80 -4.43 4.75
N LEU A 60 12.86 -3.49 4.88
CA LEU A 60 13.09 -2.24 5.60
C LEU A 60 13.45 -2.46 7.09
N ASN A 61 12.95 -3.53 7.72
CA ASN A 61 13.31 -3.93 9.08
C ASN A 61 14.76 -4.41 9.21
N LYS A 62 15.39 -4.90 8.13
CA LYS A 62 16.81 -5.29 8.11
C LYS A 62 17.73 -4.06 7.99
N VAL A 63 17.25 -2.92 7.48
CA VAL A 63 18.03 -1.68 7.34
C VAL A 63 18.30 -1.04 8.70
N SER A 64 19.57 -0.89 9.07
CA SER A 64 20.01 -0.22 10.30
C SER A 64 20.19 1.28 10.12
N ASN A 65 20.95 1.67 9.10
CA ASN A 65 21.29 3.05 8.75
C ASN A 65 21.51 3.18 7.24
N ILE A 66 21.38 4.40 6.73
CA ILE A 66 21.65 4.75 5.33
C ILE A 66 22.49 6.01 5.33
N ASP A 67 23.69 5.90 4.82
CA ASP A 67 24.66 6.98 4.75
C ASP A 67 24.98 7.33 3.29
N ILE A 68 25.36 8.58 3.03
CA ILE A 68 25.73 9.04 1.69
C ILE A 68 27.12 9.67 1.81
N LEU A 69 28.14 8.81 1.69
CA LEU A 69 29.53 9.18 1.92
C LEU A 69 30.17 9.84 0.69
N ASP A 70 29.76 9.44 -0.52
CA ASP A 70 30.38 9.82 -1.79
C ASP A 70 29.35 10.30 -2.83
N THR A 71 29.83 11.01 -3.86
CA THR A 71 29.06 11.41 -5.04
C THR A 71 29.86 11.22 -6.32
N ARG A 72 29.33 10.42 -7.23
CA ARG A 72 29.89 10.23 -8.58
C ARG A 72 29.29 11.24 -9.56
N THR A 73 30.01 11.48 -10.66
CA THR A 73 29.50 12.28 -11.78
C THR A 73 29.59 11.44 -13.04
N GLU A 74 28.43 11.15 -13.63
CA GLU A 74 28.28 10.39 -14.88
C GLU A 74 27.43 11.25 -15.83
N ASP A 75 27.88 11.45 -17.06
CA ASP A 75 27.22 12.31 -18.07
C ASP A 75 26.69 13.65 -17.53
N ARG A 76 27.55 14.35 -16.77
CA ARG A 76 27.28 15.64 -16.08
C ARG A 76 26.19 15.58 -15.00
N THR A 77 25.65 14.40 -14.70
CA THR A 77 24.66 14.13 -13.65
C THR A 77 25.38 13.71 -12.37
N VAL A 78 25.01 14.31 -11.24
CA VAL A 78 25.53 13.92 -9.93
C VAL A 78 24.71 12.77 -9.37
N LEU A 79 25.38 11.63 -9.19
CA LEU A 79 24.90 10.45 -8.50
C LEU A 79 25.36 10.48 -7.05
N TYR A 80 24.44 10.23 -6.12
CA TYR A 80 24.73 10.07 -4.69
C TYR A 80 24.89 8.58 -4.42
N VAL A 81 26.01 8.18 -3.80
CA VAL A 81 26.27 6.77 -3.46
C VAL A 81 25.71 6.52 -2.07
N LEU A 82 24.60 5.79 -2.00
CA LEU A 82 23.96 5.37 -0.75
C LEU A 82 24.64 4.09 -0.28
N GLU A 83 25.12 4.08 0.95
CA GLU A 83 25.52 2.87 1.67
C GLU A 83 24.36 2.48 2.60
N VAL A 84 23.63 1.43 2.20
CA VAL A 84 22.48 0.88 2.93
C VAL A 84 22.99 -0.26 3.81
N HIS A 85 23.15 0.02 5.10
CA HIS A 85 23.65 -0.94 6.06
C HIS A 85 22.52 -1.84 6.56
N LEU A 86 22.79 -3.15 6.61
CA LEU A 86 21.85 -4.17 7.07
C LEU A 86 22.31 -4.81 8.39
N SER A 87 21.36 -5.30 9.17
CA SER A 87 21.55 -5.88 10.52
C SER A 87 22.44 -7.13 10.62
N ARG A 88 23.02 -7.60 9.50
CA ARG A 88 24.02 -8.67 9.44
C ARG A 88 25.41 -8.17 9.01
N HIS A 89 25.68 -6.87 9.17
CA HIS A 89 26.90 -6.16 8.74
C HIS A 89 27.17 -6.17 7.22
N SER A 90 26.22 -6.63 6.40
CA SER A 90 26.26 -6.42 4.96
C SER A 90 25.88 -4.98 4.61
N VAL A 91 26.55 -4.42 3.61
CA VAL A 91 26.30 -3.08 3.07
C VAL A 91 25.93 -3.22 1.61
N LEU A 92 24.77 -2.71 1.22
CA LEU A 92 24.39 -2.58 -0.19
C LEU A 92 24.78 -1.18 -0.65
N LYS A 93 25.39 -1.07 -1.83
CA LYS A 93 25.67 0.23 -2.46
C LYS A 93 24.70 0.47 -3.60
N VAL A 94 24.05 1.63 -3.58
CA VAL A 94 23.00 2.00 -4.54
C VAL A 94 23.24 3.44 -4.97
N GLU A 95 23.24 3.71 -6.27
CA GLU A 95 23.50 5.04 -6.81
C GLU A 95 22.19 5.73 -7.23
N ARG A 96 22.04 7.01 -6.86
CA ARG A 96 20.80 7.78 -7.05
C ARG A 96 21.02 9.19 -7.53
N ARG A 97 20.25 9.63 -8.51
CA ARG A 97 20.12 11.01 -8.97
C ARG A 97 19.30 11.82 -7.96
N PHE A 98 19.56 13.13 -7.84
CA PHE A 98 18.74 14.00 -6.96
C PHE A 98 17.24 13.93 -7.31
N THR A 99 16.89 13.77 -8.60
CA THR A 99 15.50 13.70 -9.07
C THR A 99 14.77 12.46 -8.57
N GLU A 100 15.44 11.32 -8.42
CA GLU A 100 14.82 10.08 -7.93
C GLU A 100 14.41 10.20 -6.45
N PHE A 101 15.15 11.00 -5.66
CA PHE A 101 14.74 11.38 -4.32
C PHE A 101 13.52 12.33 -4.34
N GLU A 102 13.42 13.23 -5.32
CA GLU A 102 12.23 14.09 -5.51
C GLU A 102 11.01 13.25 -5.94
N GLU A 103 11.20 12.29 -6.85
CA GLU A 103 10.21 11.33 -7.33
C GLU A 103 9.71 10.41 -6.20
N LEU A 104 10.60 9.82 -5.39
CA LEU A 104 10.24 9.07 -4.19
C LEU A 104 9.40 9.92 -3.22
N ARG A 105 9.81 11.17 -2.97
CA ARG A 105 9.04 12.09 -2.12
C ARG A 105 7.64 12.34 -2.68
N GLN A 106 7.47 12.50 -3.99
CA GLN A 106 6.16 12.68 -4.62
C GLN A 106 5.32 11.40 -4.64
N GLY A 107 5.95 10.22 -4.79
CA GLY A 107 5.28 8.91 -4.70
C GLY A 107 4.71 8.67 -3.30
N ILE A 108 5.53 8.90 -2.26
CA ILE A 108 5.10 8.85 -0.86
C ILE A 108 4.00 9.89 -0.61
N GLN A 109 4.18 11.15 -1.06
CA GLN A 109 3.17 12.20 -0.91
C GLN A 109 1.82 11.78 -1.50
N SER A 110 1.83 11.20 -2.71
CA SER A 110 0.63 10.71 -3.39
C SER A 110 -0.04 9.60 -2.61
N ALA A 111 0.72 8.58 -2.19
CA ALA A 111 0.22 7.44 -1.42
C ALA A 111 -0.48 7.84 -0.10
N VAL A 112 -0.05 8.94 0.55
CA VAL A 112 -0.69 9.45 1.77
C VAL A 112 -1.71 10.59 1.55
N SER A 113 -1.79 11.17 0.35
CA SER A 113 -2.69 12.29 0.03
C SER A 113 -3.94 11.88 -0.77
N ILE A 114 -3.92 10.77 -1.50
CA ILE A 114 -5.03 10.34 -2.39
C ILE A 114 -6.27 9.86 -1.61
N LEU A 115 -6.15 9.52 -0.32
CA LEU A 115 -7.25 8.98 0.49
C LEU A 115 -7.98 10.07 1.31
N PRO A 116 -9.29 10.30 1.10
CA PRO A 116 -10.16 10.95 2.09
C PRO A 116 -10.01 10.24 3.44
N PRO A 117 -9.96 10.96 4.55
CA PRO A 117 -8.83 10.87 5.46
C PRO A 117 -8.64 9.45 6.01
N CYS A 118 -7.52 8.82 5.68
CA CYS A 118 -6.99 7.70 6.44
C CYS A 118 -6.25 8.29 7.66
N THR A 119 -6.98 8.58 8.73
CA THR A 119 -6.49 9.26 9.94
C THR A 119 -5.55 8.42 10.82
N CYS A 120 -4.94 7.35 10.28
CA CYS A 120 -3.97 6.57 11.05
C CYS A 120 -2.66 7.35 11.20
N GLN A 121 -1.95 7.12 12.32
CA GLN A 121 -0.72 7.85 12.63
C GLN A 121 0.35 7.71 11.53
N TYR A 122 0.39 6.57 10.84
CA TYR A 122 1.26 6.33 9.69
C TYR A 122 1.12 7.41 8.61
N CYS A 123 -0.11 7.64 8.13
CA CYS A 123 -0.39 8.66 7.11
C CYS A 123 -0.18 10.08 7.64
N LEU A 124 -0.55 10.35 8.89
CA LEU A 124 -0.39 11.67 9.50
C LEU A 124 1.08 12.08 9.63
N ASP A 125 1.95 11.20 10.11
CA ASP A 125 3.39 11.50 10.26
C ASP A 125 4.05 11.80 8.91
N PHE A 126 3.74 10.99 7.88
CA PHE A 126 4.23 11.24 6.52
C PHE A 126 3.70 12.55 5.94
N LEU A 127 2.41 12.87 6.12
CA LEU A 127 1.83 14.15 5.67
C LEU A 127 2.47 15.35 6.37
N VAL A 128 2.70 15.26 7.69
CA VAL A 128 3.37 16.31 8.48
C VAL A 128 4.80 16.51 7.99
N TYR A 129 5.59 15.43 7.86
CA TYR A 129 6.95 15.51 7.37
C TYR A 129 7.02 16.12 5.96
N VAL A 130 6.26 15.55 5.01
CA VAL A 130 6.36 15.92 3.59
C VAL A 130 5.86 17.34 3.34
N ARG A 131 4.89 17.84 4.11
CA ARG A 131 4.43 19.23 4.00
C ARG A 131 5.38 20.22 4.67
N PHE A 132 5.70 20.00 5.95
CA PHE A 132 6.29 21.04 6.81
C PHE A 132 7.81 20.98 6.95
N ASN A 133 8.47 19.85 6.68
CA ASN A 133 9.93 19.82 6.67
C ASN A 133 10.50 20.58 5.46
N LEU A 134 11.50 21.43 5.66
CA LEU A 134 12.21 22.15 4.58
C LEU A 134 13.53 21.47 4.17
N ALA A 135 14.08 20.61 5.02
CA ALA A 135 15.29 19.82 4.78
C ALA A 135 14.94 18.46 4.15
N GLN A 136 14.45 18.48 2.90
CA GLN A 136 14.06 17.29 2.14
C GLN A 136 14.18 17.52 0.60
N PRO A 137 14.08 16.49 -0.26
CA PRO A 137 14.27 16.60 -1.70
C PRO A 137 13.22 17.52 -2.36
N ARG A 138 13.63 18.76 -2.63
CA ARG A 138 12.83 19.80 -3.31
C ARG A 138 13.78 20.62 -4.19
N GLY A 139 13.30 21.12 -5.33
CA GLY A 139 14.12 21.86 -6.30
C GLY A 139 14.94 23.02 -5.74
N PHE A 140 14.45 23.74 -4.72
CA PHE A 140 15.25 24.80 -4.09
C PHE A 140 16.48 24.25 -3.34
N VAL A 141 16.44 23.04 -2.79
CA VAL A 141 17.60 22.39 -2.16
C VAL A 141 18.62 21.98 -3.21
N LYS A 142 18.17 21.52 -4.39
CA LYS A 142 19.03 21.23 -5.55
C LYS A 142 19.85 22.45 -5.96
N LEU A 143 19.22 23.64 -5.96
CA LEU A 143 19.81 24.91 -6.38
C LEU A 143 20.67 25.60 -5.29
N THR A 144 20.21 25.62 -4.04
CA THR A 144 20.79 26.47 -2.97
C THR A 144 21.72 25.74 -1.99
N ALA A 145 21.78 24.40 -2.01
CA ALA A 145 22.67 23.64 -1.15
C ALA A 145 23.85 23.05 -1.93
N GLY A 146 25.06 23.26 -1.42
CA GLY A 146 26.28 22.56 -1.87
C GLY A 146 26.27 21.06 -1.54
N ILE A 147 27.18 20.31 -2.16
CA ILE A 147 27.17 18.83 -2.18
C ILE A 147 27.02 18.20 -0.79
N GLU A 148 27.87 18.54 0.18
CA GLU A 148 27.80 17.96 1.54
C GLU A 148 26.49 18.27 2.27
N LYS A 149 25.94 19.48 2.09
CA LYS A 149 24.62 19.83 2.64
C LYS A 149 23.50 19.04 1.96
N ARG A 150 23.61 18.75 0.66
CA ARG A 150 22.67 17.86 -0.05
C ARG A 150 22.81 16.42 0.43
N LYS A 151 24.02 15.84 0.52
CA LYS A 151 24.27 14.49 1.05
C LYS A 151 23.62 14.29 2.42
N LYS A 152 23.84 15.22 3.37
CA LYS A 152 23.20 15.19 4.70
C LYS A 152 21.67 15.26 4.64
N ILE A 153 21.09 16.14 3.82
CA ILE A 153 19.63 16.26 3.65
C ILE A 153 19.04 14.97 3.05
N LEU A 154 19.68 14.40 2.03
CA LEU A 154 19.21 13.20 1.35
C LEU A 154 19.29 11.96 2.24
N ALA A 155 20.39 11.77 2.97
CA ALA A 155 20.57 10.69 3.95
C ALA A 155 19.55 10.78 5.09
N GLN A 156 19.39 11.98 5.69
CA GLN A 156 18.41 12.22 6.74
C GLN A 156 16.97 12.00 6.25
N PHE A 157 16.66 12.42 5.01
CA PHE A 157 15.36 12.18 4.39
C PHE A 157 15.07 10.67 4.26
N ILE A 158 15.94 9.91 3.58
CA ILE A 158 15.67 8.48 3.33
C ILE A 158 15.65 7.68 4.64
N GLY A 159 16.52 8.00 5.60
CA GLY A 159 16.49 7.43 6.95
C GLY A 159 15.13 7.61 7.63
N TYR A 160 14.58 8.84 7.64
CA TYR A 160 13.24 9.07 8.20
C TYR A 160 12.13 8.38 7.39
N MET A 161 12.21 8.34 6.06
CA MET A 161 11.20 7.64 5.26
C MET A 161 11.18 6.14 5.59
N VAL A 162 12.34 5.50 5.78
CA VAL A 162 12.46 4.08 6.14
C VAL A 162 12.03 3.82 7.59
N VAL A 163 12.35 4.71 8.53
CA VAL A 163 11.88 4.61 9.93
C VAL A 163 10.36 4.73 10.00
N MET A 164 9.75 5.66 9.26
CA MET A 164 8.29 5.78 9.22
C MET A 164 7.64 4.64 8.43
N GLY A 165 8.24 4.24 7.32
CA GLY A 165 7.70 3.33 6.32
C GLY A 165 7.64 1.87 6.77
N ARG A 166 8.63 1.42 7.56
CA ARG A 166 8.68 0.05 8.10
C ARG A 166 7.59 -0.27 9.15
N ARG A 167 6.89 0.76 9.64
CA ARG A 167 5.88 0.59 10.70
C ARG A 167 4.63 -0.11 10.18
N ARG A 168 3.96 -0.82 11.09
CA ARG A 168 2.57 -1.23 10.96
C ARG A 168 1.74 -0.48 12.00
N VAL A 169 0.60 0.05 11.59
CA VAL A 169 -0.31 0.82 12.45
C VAL A 169 -1.72 0.29 12.23
N GLU A 170 -2.29 -0.27 13.29
CA GLU A 170 -3.70 -0.65 13.30
C GLU A 170 -4.58 0.59 13.11
N LYS A 171 -5.60 0.43 12.28
CA LYS A 171 -6.53 1.50 11.90
C LYS A 171 -7.79 1.40 12.76
N VAL A 172 -8.36 2.53 13.16
CA VAL A 172 -9.72 2.58 13.70
C VAL A 172 -10.67 2.89 12.53
N GLY A 173 -11.41 1.87 12.06
CA GLY A 173 -12.45 2.03 11.03
C GLY A 173 -12.36 1.08 9.84
N LYS A 174 -13.40 1.11 8.99
CA LYS A 174 -13.63 0.09 7.94
C LYS A 174 -12.66 0.19 6.74
N ARG A 175 -12.44 1.38 6.17
CA ARG A 175 -11.63 1.57 4.94
C ARG A 175 -10.16 1.22 5.17
N GLU A 176 -9.46 0.70 4.17
CA GLU A 176 -8.08 0.23 4.30
C GLU A 176 -7.03 1.34 4.11
N CYS A 177 -5.79 1.04 4.51
CA CYS A 177 -4.68 1.99 4.54
C CYS A 177 -3.71 1.69 3.39
N GLU A 178 -4.09 2.03 2.16
CA GLU A 178 -3.28 1.80 0.94
C GLU A 178 -1.83 2.32 1.09
N ALA A 179 -1.60 3.39 1.86
CA ALA A 179 -0.26 3.89 2.17
C ALA A 179 0.66 2.83 2.82
N GLN A 180 0.13 1.96 3.70
CA GLN A 180 0.91 0.87 4.32
C GLN A 180 1.17 -0.30 3.34
N LEU A 181 0.48 -0.33 2.20
CA LEU A 181 0.75 -1.24 1.08
C LEU A 181 1.78 -0.64 0.11
N LEU A 182 1.64 0.64 -0.23
CA LEU A 182 2.42 1.33 -1.27
C LEU A 182 3.78 1.84 -0.78
N VAL A 183 3.83 2.54 0.35
CA VAL A 183 5.05 3.22 0.82
C VAL A 183 6.21 2.25 1.11
N PRO A 184 6.01 1.05 1.71
CA PRO A 184 7.09 0.09 1.87
C PRO A 184 7.71 -0.36 0.55
N VAL A 185 6.89 -0.60 -0.49
CA VAL A 185 7.33 -1.06 -1.81
C VAL A 185 8.15 0.03 -2.51
N LEU A 186 7.68 1.29 -2.48
CA LEU A 186 8.42 2.43 -3.01
C LEU A 186 9.82 2.58 -2.37
N LEU A 187 9.92 2.30 -1.07
CA LEU A 187 11.18 2.39 -0.32
C LEU A 187 12.09 1.18 -0.56
N GLU A 188 11.55 -0.04 -0.68
CA GLU A 188 12.33 -1.22 -1.07
C GLU A 188 12.92 -1.05 -2.47
N GLU A 189 12.12 -0.62 -3.45
CA GLU A 189 12.59 -0.47 -4.83
C GLU A 189 13.61 0.68 -4.94
N PHE A 190 13.40 1.80 -4.25
CA PHE A 190 14.40 2.88 -4.15
C PHE A 190 15.72 2.46 -3.46
N LEU A 191 15.73 1.39 -2.67
CA LEU A 191 16.93 0.91 -1.94
C LEU A 191 17.53 -0.39 -2.51
N LEU A 192 17.02 -0.89 -3.65
CA LEU A 192 17.50 -2.15 -4.27
C LEU A 192 17.69 -2.11 -5.80
N ARG A 193 17.08 -1.15 -6.54
CA ARG A 193 17.17 -1.08 -8.01
C ARG A 193 17.56 0.32 -8.47
#